data_AF-A0A849G2B7-F1
#
_entry.id   AF-A0A849G2B7-F1
#
_cell.length_a   1.000
_cell.length_b   1.000
_cell.length_c   1.000
_cell.angle_alpha   90.00
_cell.angle_beta   90.00
_cell.angle_gamma   90.00
#
_symmetry.space_group_name_H-M   'P 1'
#
loop_
_entity.id
_entity.type
_entity.pdbx_description
1 polymer ?
#
loop_
_entity_poly.entity_id
_entity_poly.type
_entity_poly.pdbx_seq_one_letter_code
_entity_poly.pdbx_strand_id
1 'polypeptide(L)' 'MAQPNILILMVDQLNGTLFPDGPADWLHTPNLDLLAQRSVRFANAYTASP' A
#
# COMPACT_ATOMS: atom_id res chain seq x y z
N MET A 1 9.81 7.17 25.74
CA MET A 1 8.95 6.52 24.73
C MET A 1 9.64 5.23 24.32
N ALA A 2 8.93 4.10 24.24
CA ALA A 2 9.53 2.87 23.74
C ALA A 2 9.86 3.03 22.25
N GLN A 3 10.94 2.40 21.79
CA GLN A 3 11.27 2.35 20.37
C GLN A 3 10.18 1.55 19.64
N PRO A 4 9.54 2.10 18.59
CA PRO A 4 8.51 1.38 17.86
C PRO A 4 9.13 0.28 16.99
N ASN A 5 8.42 -0.83 16.85
CA ASN A 5 8.74 -1.85 15.84
C ASN A 5 8.28 -1.36 14.45
N ILE A 6 9.02 -1.74 13.41
CA ILE A 6 8.70 -1.39 12.02
C ILE A 6 8.55 -2.68 11.21
N LEU A 7 7.42 -2.82 10.50
CA LEU A 7 7.16 -3.91 9.58
C LEU A 7 7.08 -3.37 8.15
N ILE A 8 7.96 -3.87 7.28
CA ILE A 8 7.95 -3.56 5.84
C ILE A 8 7.35 -4.76 5.12
N LEU A 9 6.21 -4.55 4.45
CA LEU A 9 5.59 -5.54 3.58
C LEU A 9 5.83 -5.11 2.13
N MET A 10 6.46 -5.98 1.34
CA MET A 10 6.82 -5.73 -0.05
C MET A 10 6.30 -6.86 -0.93
N VAL A 11 5.86 -6.52 -2.13
CA VAL A 11 5.37 -7.44 -3.15
C VAL A 11 6.13 -7.19 -4.45
N ASP A 12 6.19 -8.20 -5.31
CA ASP A 12 6.85 -8.10 -6.60
C ASP A 12 5.85 -7.68 -7.69
N GLN A 13 6.29 -6.83 -8.61
CA GLN A 13 5.59 -6.45 -9.84
C GLN A 13 4.13 -5.95 -9.67
N LEU A 14 3.76 -5.41 -8.50
CA LEU A 14 2.45 -4.80 -8.29
C LEU A 14 2.34 -3.49 -9.09
N ASN A 15 1.35 -3.41 -9.99
CA ASN A 15 1.09 -2.20 -10.75
C ASN A 15 0.46 -1.10 -9.86
N GLY A 16 1.12 0.05 -9.77
CA GLY A 16 0.68 1.18 -8.94
C GLY A 16 -0.71 1.74 -9.30
N THR A 17 -1.17 1.59 -10.55
CA THR A 17 -2.50 2.07 -10.95
C THR A 17 -3.65 1.26 -10.34
N LEU A 18 -3.36 0.10 -9.77
CA LEU A 18 -4.32 -0.71 -9.00
C LEU A 18 -4.59 -0.13 -7.60
N PHE A 19 -3.82 0.89 -7.18
CA PHE A 19 -3.89 1.50 -5.85
C PHE A 19 -4.16 3.03 -5.91
N PRO A 20 -5.25 3.51 -6.56
CA PRO A 20 -5.49 4.95 -6.75
C PRO A 20 -5.71 5.72 -5.44
N ASP A 21 -6.30 5.07 -4.44
CA ASP A 21 -6.48 5.60 -3.08
C ASP A 21 -6.51 4.43 -2.08
N GLY A 22 -5.50 3.55 -2.15
CA GLY A 22 -5.63 2.16 -1.66
C GLY A 22 -6.15 1.25 -2.77
N PRO A 23 -6.35 -0.07 -2.51
CA PRO A 23 -6.74 -1.01 -3.55
C PRO A 23 -8.02 -0.57 -4.27
N ALA A 24 -8.09 -0.76 -5.59
CA ALA A 24 -9.30 -0.48 -6.36
C ALA A 24 -10.49 -1.34 -5.88
N ASP A 25 -11.70 -0.77 -5.84
CA ASP A 25 -12.90 -1.38 -5.23
C ASP A 25 -13.30 -2.76 -5.77
N TRP A 26 -12.88 -3.11 -6.98
CA TRP A 26 -13.16 -4.41 -7.60
C TRP A 26 -12.16 -5.51 -7.21
N LEU A 27 -11.04 -5.15 -6.56
CA LEU A 27 -10.09 -6.10 -6.01
C LEU A 27 -10.61 -6.66 -4.69
N HIS A 28 -10.60 -7.99 -4.55
CA HIS A 28 -10.90 -8.61 -3.27
C HIS A 28 -9.67 -8.56 -2.34
N THR A 29 -9.52 -7.45 -1.62
CA THR A 29 -8.33 -7.18 -0.78
C THR A 29 -8.66 -6.69 0.64
N PRO A 30 -9.57 -7.37 1.38
CA PRO A 30 -10.13 -6.84 2.63
C PRO A 30 -9.09 -6.43 3.70
N ASN A 31 -7.96 -7.15 3.78
CA ASN A 31 -6.90 -6.83 4.73
C ASN A 31 -6.11 -5.56 4.34
N LEU A 32 -5.87 -5.35 3.04
CA LEU A 32 -5.20 -4.15 2.55
C LEU A 32 -6.14 -2.94 2.57
N ASP A 33 -7.44 -3.16 2.40
CA ASP A 33 -8.46 -2.10 2.53
C ASP A 33 -8.48 -1.55 3.98
N LEU A 34 -8.51 -2.45 4.97
CA LEU A 34 -8.43 -2.08 6.38
C LEU A 34 -7.11 -1.39 6.75
N LEU A 35 -6.00 -1.80 6.12
CA LEU A 35 -4.72 -1.11 6.30
C LEU A 35 -4.77 0.30 5.68
N ALA A 36 -5.27 0.43 4.45
CA ALA A 36 -5.35 1.69 3.73
C ALA A 36 -6.18 2.75 4.48
N GLN A 37 -7.30 2.36 5.10
CA GLN A 37 -8.17 3.26 5.89
C GLN A 37 -7.47 3.94 7.08
N ARG A 38 -6.39 3.36 7.58
CA ARG A 38 -5.62 3.88 8.74
C ARG A 38 -4.20 4.30 8.36
N SER A 39 -3.89 4.40 7.07
CA SER A 39 -2.57 4.74 6.55
C SER A 39 -2.56 6.09 5.87
N VAL A 40 -1.38 6.72 5.82
CA VAL A 40 -1.10 7.74 4.82
C VAL A 40 -0.85 7.03 3.50
N ARG A 41 -1.54 7.46 2.43
CA ARG A 41 -1.50 6.84 1.11
C ARG A 41 -0.80 7.78 0.12
N PHE A 42 0.16 7.24 -0.64
CA PHE A 42 0.91 8.00 -1.64
C PHE A 42 0.47 7.56 -3.04
N ALA A 43 -0.57 8.19 -3.58
CA ALA A 43 -1.18 7.80 -4.85
C ALA A 43 -0.23 7.85 -6.06
N ASN A 44 0.85 8.64 -5.98
CA ASN A 44 1.83 8.84 -7.07
C ASN A 44 3.26 8.47 -6.63
N ALA A 45 3.44 7.31 -6.02
CA ALA A 45 4.77 6.77 -5.70
C ALA A 45 5.34 6.00 -6.92
N TYR A 46 6.63 6.17 -7.21
CA TYR A 46 7.28 5.62 -8.41
C TYR A 46 8.48 4.73 -8.05
N THR A 47 8.71 3.68 -8.85
CA THR A 47 9.98 2.93 -8.81
C THR A 47 11.12 3.80 -9.35
N ALA A 48 12.32 3.60 -8.82
CA ALA A 48 13.53 4.26 -9.31
C ALA A 48 14.03 3.67 -10.64
N SER A 49 13.76 2.38 -10.88
CA SER A 49 14.04 1.67 -12.14
C SER A 49 12.98 0.57 -12.33
N PRO A 50 12.37 0.45 -13.51
CA PRO A 50 11.51 -0.68 -13.85
C PRO A 50 12.33 -1.96 -14.03
#